data_AF-A0AAW5C3Q0-F1
#
_entry.id   AF-A0AAW5C3Q0-F1
#
_cell.length_a   1.000
_cell.length_b   1.000
_cell.length_c   1.000
_cell.angle_alpha   90.00
_cell.angle_beta   90.00
_cell.angle_gamma   90.00
#
_symmetry.space_group_name_H-M   'P 1'
#
loop_
_entity.id
_entity.type
_entity.pdbx_description
1 polymer ?
#
loop_
_entity_poly.entity_id
_entity_poly.type
_entity_poly.pdbx_seq_one_letter_code
_entity_poly.pdbx_strand_id
1 'polypeptide(L)'
;MNKRILWAALTGLMVPYVGTLAWTGTIRGEELHYEQQKEVSGRRRILLDRSSGSYYMDIEEYLPGVIARQMPVDYEPEALKAQAIIARTYICRQMEASGEGDEIAESALDMDYVEADQLKSLWGSSRFPEYYRKLEDAVKATSGIVMTYENRCIDPMFCRATAGMTRKGDFTHPYLENVDCPGDVEAEGYMQIATFSKDDFVSRINGIPEGETGARTVDVSQIPDTIQIVSRDTAGYVDQIQIGNAGFSGEEVQYALGLQSACFTMESYEDQIRAVSKGIGHGYGMSQESANEKAKAGWKAEDILSYFYKNITYISE
;
A
#
# COMPACT_ATOMS: atom_id res chain seq x y z
N MET A 1 -33.42 43.22 -75.85
CA MET A 1 -34.39 42.73 -74.84
C MET A 1 -33.61 42.19 -73.65
N ASN A 2 -33.49 43.04 -72.63
CA ASN A 2 -33.13 42.86 -71.21
C ASN A 2 -32.10 41.83 -70.69
N LYS A 3 -30.95 42.41 -70.24
CA LYS A 3 -30.06 42.15 -69.07
C LYS A 3 -29.20 40.86 -69.11
N ARG A 4 -27.96 40.92 -69.63
CA ARG A 4 -26.64 41.23 -68.97
C ARG A 4 -26.25 40.16 -67.90
N ILE A 5 -25.36 39.17 -68.10
CA ILE A 5 -23.94 39.08 -68.53
C ILE A 5 -22.89 39.35 -67.41
N LEU A 6 -22.06 38.31 -67.15
CA LEU A 6 -20.65 38.22 -66.62
C LEU A 6 -20.41 38.52 -65.12
N TRP A 7 -19.58 37.81 -64.34
CA TRP A 7 -18.25 37.17 -64.53
C TRP A 7 -18.09 35.96 -63.55
N ALA A 8 -17.64 34.76 -63.97
CA ALA A 8 -16.25 34.24 -63.94
C ALA A 8 -15.64 34.06 -62.53
N ALA A 9 -14.79 33.10 -62.19
CA ALA A 9 -14.35 31.80 -62.70
C ALA A 9 -13.33 31.25 -61.67
N LEU A 10 -13.01 29.96 -61.79
CA LEU A 10 -11.77 29.30 -61.32
C LEU A 10 -11.63 28.82 -59.84
N THR A 11 -11.73 27.49 -59.72
CA THR A 11 -10.74 26.54 -59.16
C THR A 11 -10.27 26.66 -57.71
N GLY A 12 -10.58 25.61 -56.94
CA GLY A 12 -9.61 24.59 -56.50
C GLY A 12 -8.56 24.93 -55.43
N LEU A 13 -8.34 23.93 -54.56
CA LEU A 13 -7.19 23.70 -53.65
C LEU A 13 -7.23 24.33 -52.24
N MET A 14 -7.13 23.43 -51.25
CA MET A 14 -6.19 23.46 -50.11
C MET A 14 -6.25 24.65 -49.11
N VAL A 15 -6.83 24.40 -47.91
CA VAL A 15 -6.14 24.30 -46.58
C VAL A 15 -4.75 24.99 -46.48
N PRO A 16 -4.26 25.63 -45.37
CA PRO A 16 -4.79 25.92 -44.01
C PRO A 16 -4.33 27.26 -43.33
N TYR A 17 -4.64 27.40 -42.03
CA TYR A 17 -3.78 27.87 -40.91
C TYR A 17 -3.38 29.36 -40.73
N VAL A 18 -3.28 29.71 -39.43
CA VAL A 18 -2.59 30.84 -38.77
C VAL A 18 -3.28 32.22 -38.84
N GLY A 19 -3.51 32.94 -37.75
CA GLY A 19 -3.17 32.70 -36.35
C GLY A 19 -3.49 33.89 -35.45
N THR A 20 -3.58 33.58 -34.15
CA THR A 20 -2.98 34.35 -33.03
C THR A 20 -3.21 35.86 -32.94
N LEU A 21 -3.99 36.26 -31.92
CA LEU A 21 -3.70 37.27 -30.87
C LEU A 21 -4.99 37.44 -30.05
N ALA A 22 -5.17 36.78 -28.90
CA ALA A 22 -4.57 37.10 -27.60
C ALA A 22 -4.70 38.59 -27.20
N TRP A 23 -5.36 38.80 -26.05
CA TRP A 23 -5.23 39.92 -25.11
C TRP A 23 -6.27 41.05 -25.13
N THR A 24 -7.31 40.84 -24.32
CA THR A 24 -7.86 41.70 -23.23
C THR A 24 -9.22 41.08 -22.89
N GLY A 25 -9.51 40.54 -21.71
CA GLY A 25 -8.98 40.75 -20.38
C GLY A 25 -10.19 40.82 -19.44
N THR A 26 -10.52 39.68 -18.82
CA THR A 26 -11.03 39.56 -17.43
C THR A 26 -12.53 39.79 -17.17
N ILE A 27 -13.35 38.72 -17.08
CA ILE A 27 -13.82 37.93 -15.89
C ILE A 27 -15.22 38.32 -15.36
N ARG A 28 -16.12 37.32 -15.41
CA ARG A 28 -17.07 36.84 -14.38
C ARG A 28 -17.80 35.66 -15.05
N GLY A 29 -17.68 34.40 -14.64
CA GLY A 29 -17.50 33.86 -13.30
C GLY A 29 -18.66 32.89 -13.09
N GLU A 30 -18.56 31.71 -13.71
CA GLU A 30 -19.36 30.52 -13.41
C GLU A 30 -18.53 29.32 -13.92
N GLU A 31 -17.87 28.66 -12.97
CA GLU A 31 -17.18 27.40 -13.16
C GLU A 31 -18.20 26.31 -13.49
N LEU A 32 -18.25 25.91 -14.76
CA LEU A 32 -18.89 24.67 -15.16
C LEU A 32 -17.95 23.52 -14.77
N HIS A 33 -18.15 22.99 -13.56
CA HIS A 33 -17.70 21.65 -13.20
C HIS A 33 -18.41 20.65 -14.12
N TYR A 34 -17.70 20.13 -15.12
CA TYR A 34 -18.09 18.91 -15.81
C TYR A 34 -17.71 17.73 -14.91
N GLU A 35 -18.61 17.34 -13.99
CA GLU A 35 -18.59 16.00 -13.45
C GLU A 35 -18.89 15.02 -14.60
N GLN A 36 -17.85 14.42 -15.14
CA GLN A 36 -18.00 13.20 -15.92
C GLN A 36 -18.38 12.09 -14.93
N GLN A 37 -19.67 11.93 -14.65
CA GLN A 37 -20.19 10.67 -14.10
C GLN A 37 -19.97 9.59 -15.15
N LYS A 38 -18.79 8.97 -15.13
CA LYS A 38 -18.64 7.61 -15.63
C LYS A 38 -19.66 6.79 -14.83
N GLU A 39 -20.56 6.10 -15.51
CA GLU A 39 -21.59 5.27 -14.87
C GLU A 39 -20.84 4.18 -14.07
N VAL A 40 -20.66 4.41 -12.76
CA VAL A 40 -19.92 3.49 -11.89
C VAL A 40 -20.79 2.25 -11.71
N SER A 41 -20.27 1.11 -12.15
CA SER A 41 -21.10 -0.10 -12.27
C SER A 41 -21.41 -0.78 -10.93
N GLY A 42 -20.64 -0.54 -9.88
CA GLY A 42 -20.83 -1.19 -8.58
C GLY A 42 -21.32 -0.24 -7.49
N ARG A 43 -21.78 -0.87 -6.41
CA ARG A 43 -22.46 -0.21 -5.31
C ARG A 43 -21.52 0.67 -4.49
N ARG A 44 -20.26 0.26 -4.35
CA ARG A 44 -19.25 0.96 -3.55
C ARG A 44 -18.23 1.68 -4.42
N ARG A 45 -17.95 2.93 -4.07
CA ARG A 45 -17.12 3.81 -4.90
C ARG A 45 -16.11 4.61 -4.09
N ILE A 46 -14.99 4.89 -4.74
CA ILE A 46 -13.89 5.67 -4.20
C ILE A 46 -13.85 7.01 -4.94
N LEU A 47 -13.81 8.11 -4.19
CA LEU A 47 -13.62 9.43 -4.75
C LEU A 47 -12.12 9.70 -4.92
N LEU A 48 -11.66 9.72 -6.17
CA LEU A 48 -10.29 10.08 -6.52
C LEU A 48 -10.26 11.58 -6.78
N ASP A 49 -9.55 12.32 -5.93
CA ASP A 49 -9.27 13.73 -6.14
C ASP A 49 -7.90 13.89 -6.81
N ARG A 50 -7.88 14.42 -8.03
CA ARG A 50 -6.68 14.57 -8.85
C ARG A 50 -6.55 16.02 -9.29
N SER A 51 -5.35 16.43 -9.68
CA SER A 51 -5.12 17.77 -10.23
C SER A 51 -5.95 18.07 -11.49
N SER A 52 -6.41 17.03 -12.19
CA SER A 52 -7.29 17.11 -13.37
C SER A 52 -8.79 17.18 -13.03
N GLY A 53 -9.16 17.11 -11.75
CA GLY A 53 -10.54 17.05 -11.26
C GLY A 53 -10.80 15.80 -10.43
N SER A 54 -11.95 15.77 -9.76
CA SER A 54 -12.38 14.66 -8.92
C SER A 54 -13.38 13.76 -9.66
N TYR A 55 -13.26 12.44 -9.50
CA TYR A 55 -14.17 11.48 -10.11
C TYR A 55 -14.32 10.22 -9.25
N TYR A 56 -15.43 9.51 -9.41
CA TYR A 56 -15.67 8.26 -8.72
C TYR A 56 -15.16 7.06 -9.52
N MET A 57 -14.59 6.08 -8.83
CA MET A 57 -14.18 4.79 -9.36
C MET A 57 -14.80 3.66 -8.54
N ASP A 58 -15.21 2.59 -9.19
CA ASP A 58 -15.67 1.38 -8.50
C ASP A 58 -14.51 0.71 -7.74
N ILE A 59 -14.79 0.07 -6.59
CA ILE A 59 -13.74 -0.66 -5.85
C ILE A 59 -13.06 -1.70 -6.74
N GLU A 60 -13.80 -2.46 -7.55
CA GLU A 60 -13.24 -3.50 -8.42
C GLU A 60 -12.39 -2.91 -9.54
N GLU A 61 -12.67 -1.68 -10.00
CA GLU A 61 -11.81 -0.94 -10.93
C GLU A 61 -10.53 -0.41 -10.25
N TYR A 62 -10.59 -0.11 -8.96
CA TYR A 62 -9.48 0.46 -8.18
C TYR A 62 -8.43 -0.58 -7.75
N LEU A 63 -8.89 -1.79 -7.38
CA LEU A 63 -8.07 -2.83 -6.79
C LEU A 63 -6.85 -3.27 -7.63
N PRO A 64 -6.90 -3.38 -8.97
CA PRO A 64 -5.71 -3.75 -9.75
C PRO A 64 -4.53 -2.78 -9.55
N GLY A 65 -4.79 -1.47 -9.48
CA GLY A 65 -3.75 -0.47 -9.22
C GLY A 65 -3.17 -0.59 -7.80
N VAL A 66 -4.01 -0.86 -6.81
CA VAL A 66 -3.56 -1.11 -5.43
C VAL A 66 -2.68 -2.36 -5.36
N ILE A 67 -3.14 -3.49 -5.89
CA ILE A 67 -2.42 -4.76 -5.81
C ILE A 67 -1.07 -4.65 -6.53
N ALA A 68 -1.01 -3.93 -7.66
CA ALA A 68 0.24 -3.69 -8.37
C ALA A 68 1.30 -2.95 -7.54
N ARG A 69 0.91 -2.17 -6.53
CA ARG A 69 1.82 -1.50 -5.58
C ARG A 69 2.16 -2.38 -4.38
N GLN A 70 1.27 -3.30 -4.01
CA GLN A 70 1.40 -4.10 -2.79
C GLN A 70 2.10 -5.44 -3.00
N MET A 71 1.95 -6.09 -4.17
CA MET A 71 2.43 -7.46 -4.39
C MET A 71 3.06 -7.61 -5.80
N PRO A 72 4.17 -8.35 -5.94
CA PRO A 72 4.74 -8.65 -7.24
C PRO A 72 3.75 -9.40 -8.16
N VAL A 73 3.59 -8.92 -9.40
CA VAL A 73 2.59 -9.46 -10.34
C VAL A 73 2.94 -10.88 -10.82
N ASP A 74 4.19 -11.29 -10.69
CA ASP A 74 4.65 -12.63 -11.03
C ASP A 74 4.24 -13.70 -9.99
N TYR A 75 3.77 -13.31 -8.81
CA TYR A 75 3.23 -14.24 -7.81
C TYR A 75 2.05 -15.05 -8.33
N GLU A 76 1.80 -16.21 -7.74
CA GLU A 76 0.78 -17.14 -8.20
C GLU A 76 -0.64 -16.53 -8.15
N PRO A 77 -1.55 -16.90 -9.08
CA PRO A 77 -2.89 -16.34 -9.14
C PRO A 77 -3.68 -16.42 -7.82
N GLU A 78 -3.56 -17.52 -7.07
CA GLU A 78 -4.27 -17.66 -5.78
C GLU A 78 -3.71 -16.74 -4.68
N ALA A 79 -2.43 -16.35 -4.74
CA ALA A 79 -1.85 -15.35 -3.85
C ALA A 79 -2.33 -13.93 -4.22
N LEU A 80 -2.41 -13.60 -5.51
CA LEU A 80 -2.98 -12.33 -5.99
C LEU A 80 -4.47 -12.19 -5.61
N LYS A 81 -5.24 -13.27 -5.70
CA LYS A 81 -6.63 -13.32 -5.23
C LYS A 81 -6.72 -13.08 -3.71
N ALA A 82 -5.84 -13.69 -2.92
CA ALA A 82 -5.79 -13.44 -1.48
C ALA A 82 -5.50 -11.96 -1.17
N GLN A 83 -4.55 -11.34 -1.90
CA GLN A 83 -4.26 -9.91 -1.77
C GLN A 83 -5.45 -9.04 -2.20
N ALA A 84 -6.20 -9.42 -3.23
CA ALA A 84 -7.41 -8.71 -3.66
C ALA A 84 -8.49 -8.70 -2.56
N ILE A 85 -8.72 -9.85 -1.92
CA ILE A 85 -9.66 -9.96 -0.78
C ILE A 85 -9.20 -9.10 0.40
N ILE A 86 -7.89 -9.10 0.72
CA ILE A 86 -7.31 -8.24 1.77
C ILE A 86 -7.55 -6.76 1.47
N ALA A 87 -7.17 -6.29 0.28
CA ALA A 87 -7.32 -4.89 -0.09
C ALA A 87 -8.79 -4.45 -0.10
N ARG A 88 -9.69 -5.29 -0.61
CA ARG A 88 -11.14 -5.03 -0.59
C ARG A 88 -11.69 -4.96 0.83
N THR A 89 -11.30 -5.90 1.69
CA THR A 89 -11.72 -5.95 3.10
C THR A 89 -11.28 -4.68 3.84
N TYR A 90 -10.05 -4.22 3.60
CA TYR A 90 -9.55 -2.99 4.19
C TYR A 90 -10.37 -1.77 3.76
N ILE A 91 -10.63 -1.61 2.46
CA ILE A 91 -11.46 -0.50 1.94
C ILE A 91 -12.86 -0.53 2.57
N CYS A 92 -13.49 -1.71 2.65
CA CYS A 92 -14.82 -1.85 3.25
C CYS A 92 -14.80 -1.51 4.75
N ARG A 93 -13.76 -1.93 5.49
CA ARG A 93 -13.58 -1.52 6.90
C ARG A 93 -13.45 0.00 7.05
N GLN A 94 -12.72 0.67 6.17
CA GLN A 94 -12.58 2.13 6.22
C GLN A 94 -13.91 2.83 5.94
N MET A 95 -14.73 2.31 5.02
CA MET A 95 -16.10 2.79 4.77
C MET A 95 -17.03 2.57 5.98
N GLU A 96 -16.94 1.41 6.63
CA GLU A 96 -17.69 1.13 7.86
C GLU A 96 -17.30 2.11 8.98
N ALA A 97 -16.02 2.44 9.11
CA ALA A 97 -15.50 3.34 10.13
C ALA A 97 -15.83 4.82 9.87
N SER A 98 -15.89 5.26 8.60
CA SER A 98 -16.26 6.63 8.24
C SER A 98 -17.77 6.90 8.43
N GLY A 99 -18.59 5.85 8.39
CA GLY A 99 -20.05 5.96 8.38
C GLY A 99 -20.60 6.43 7.03
N GLU A 100 -19.77 6.53 5.99
CA GLU A 100 -20.16 6.96 4.63
C GLU A 100 -20.76 5.83 3.78
N GLY A 101 -20.99 4.65 4.37
CA GLY A 101 -21.80 3.56 3.83
C GLY A 101 -21.15 2.87 2.64
N ASP A 102 -21.32 3.45 1.46
CA ASP A 102 -20.89 2.90 0.17
C ASP A 102 -19.84 3.79 -0.53
N GLU A 103 -19.34 4.84 0.13
CA GLU A 103 -18.43 5.84 -0.46
C GLU A 103 -17.25 6.15 0.47
N ILE A 104 -16.08 6.44 -0.10
CA ILE A 104 -14.93 6.94 0.66
C ILE A 104 -13.98 7.76 -0.22
N ALA A 105 -13.37 8.80 0.36
CA ALA A 105 -12.29 9.53 -0.29
C ALA A 105 -11.00 8.69 -0.33
N GLU A 106 -10.28 8.70 -1.45
CA GLU A 106 -9.02 7.96 -1.56
C GLU A 106 -7.99 8.38 -0.51
N SER A 107 -7.93 9.66 -0.18
CA SER A 107 -7.03 10.21 0.85
C SER A 107 -7.29 9.64 2.25
N ALA A 108 -8.46 9.05 2.51
CA ALA A 108 -8.79 8.40 3.77
C ALA A 108 -8.39 6.91 3.80
N LEU A 109 -7.97 6.34 2.67
CA LEU A 109 -7.54 4.94 2.60
C LEU A 109 -6.08 4.76 3.07
N ASP A 110 -5.23 5.79 2.93
CA ASP A 110 -3.77 5.65 3.17
C ASP A 110 -3.16 4.46 2.39
N MET A 111 -3.62 4.28 1.15
CA MET A 111 -3.18 3.21 0.26
C MET A 111 -2.42 3.79 -0.93
N ASP A 112 -1.28 3.19 -1.25
CA ASP A 112 -0.59 3.44 -2.51
C ASP A 112 -1.43 2.92 -3.69
N TYR A 113 -1.67 3.81 -4.66
CA TYR A 113 -2.35 3.48 -5.90
C TYR A 113 -1.54 3.96 -7.10
N VAL A 114 -1.64 3.24 -8.22
CA VAL A 114 -0.95 3.56 -9.46
C VAL A 114 -1.88 3.37 -10.63
N GLU A 115 -1.94 4.38 -11.48
CA GLU A 115 -2.81 4.38 -12.66
C GLU A 115 -2.28 3.43 -13.73
N ALA A 116 -3.17 2.90 -14.57
CA ALA A 116 -2.83 1.98 -15.65
C ALA A 116 -1.74 2.53 -16.60
N ASP A 117 -1.74 3.83 -16.90
CA ASP A 117 -0.73 4.46 -17.76
C ASP A 117 0.66 4.51 -17.10
N GLN A 118 0.72 4.68 -15.78
CA GLN A 118 1.96 4.61 -15.02
C GLN A 118 2.49 3.17 -14.99
N LEU A 119 1.61 2.18 -14.77
CA LEU A 119 1.96 0.76 -14.85
C LEU A 119 2.50 0.38 -16.23
N LYS A 120 1.88 0.88 -17.30
CA LYS A 120 2.35 0.65 -18.66
C LYS A 120 3.74 1.22 -18.91
N SER A 121 4.04 2.37 -18.31
CA SER A 121 5.37 2.98 -18.35
C SER A 121 6.40 2.16 -17.57
N LEU A 122 6.01 1.59 -16.42
CA LEU A 122 6.87 0.77 -15.57
C LEU A 122 7.16 -0.63 -16.16
N TRP A 123 6.13 -1.33 -16.63
CA TRP A 123 6.26 -2.70 -17.15
C TRP A 123 6.62 -2.77 -18.64
N GLY A 124 6.47 -1.64 -19.34
CA GLY A 124 6.61 -1.55 -20.78
C GLY A 124 5.42 -2.13 -21.53
N SER A 125 5.21 -1.65 -22.76
CA SER A 125 4.05 -1.98 -23.60
C SER A 125 3.89 -3.46 -23.92
N SER A 126 4.95 -4.27 -23.83
CA SER A 126 4.91 -5.71 -24.14
C SER A 126 4.36 -6.55 -23.00
N ARG A 127 4.77 -6.30 -21.74
CA ARG A 127 4.34 -7.06 -20.56
C ARG A 127 3.05 -6.55 -19.96
N PHE A 128 2.81 -5.24 -20.09
CA PHE A 128 1.66 -4.58 -19.48
C PHE A 128 0.32 -5.28 -19.72
N PRO A 129 -0.06 -5.68 -20.95
CA PRO A 129 -1.37 -6.30 -21.19
C PRO A 129 -1.57 -7.63 -20.45
N GLU A 130 -0.50 -8.42 -20.29
CA GLU A 130 -0.56 -9.71 -19.59
C GLU A 130 -0.59 -9.52 -18.09
N TYR A 131 0.29 -8.65 -17.56
CA TYR A 131 0.40 -8.38 -16.13
C TYR A 131 -0.86 -7.72 -15.59
N TYR A 132 -1.37 -6.71 -16.28
CA TYR A 132 -2.58 -6.03 -15.87
C TYR A 132 -3.79 -6.97 -15.89
N ARG A 133 -3.92 -7.78 -16.95
CA ARG A 133 -4.99 -8.80 -17.03
C ARG A 133 -4.93 -9.80 -15.88
N LYS A 134 -3.74 -10.24 -15.49
CA LYS A 134 -3.58 -11.16 -14.34
C LYS A 134 -4.13 -10.57 -13.05
N LEU A 135 -3.95 -9.27 -12.83
CA LEU A 135 -4.53 -8.55 -11.69
C LEU A 135 -6.05 -8.40 -11.82
N GLU A 136 -6.54 -8.00 -13.00
CA GLU A 136 -7.99 -7.92 -13.27
C GLU A 136 -8.69 -9.26 -13.06
N ASP A 137 -8.10 -10.36 -13.52
CA ASP A 137 -8.64 -11.71 -13.37
C ASP A 137 -8.69 -12.12 -11.89
N ALA A 138 -7.68 -11.78 -11.08
CA ALA A 138 -7.65 -12.07 -9.65
C ALA A 138 -8.72 -11.27 -8.88
N VAL A 139 -8.87 -9.98 -9.20
CA VAL A 139 -9.89 -9.11 -8.62
C VAL A 139 -11.29 -9.61 -9.00
N LYS A 140 -11.53 -9.85 -10.29
CA LYS A 140 -12.81 -10.34 -10.81
C LYS A 140 -13.19 -11.70 -10.22
N ALA A 141 -12.24 -12.61 -10.07
CA ALA A 141 -12.49 -13.93 -9.50
C ALA A 141 -12.86 -13.89 -8.01
N THR A 142 -12.59 -12.78 -7.32
CA THR A 142 -12.88 -12.56 -5.90
C THR A 142 -13.84 -11.38 -5.67
N SER A 143 -14.57 -10.98 -6.71
CA SER A 143 -15.44 -9.80 -6.68
C SER A 143 -16.44 -9.90 -5.52
N GLY A 144 -16.54 -8.82 -4.75
CA GLY A 144 -17.43 -8.73 -3.58
C GLY A 144 -17.00 -9.54 -2.36
N ILE A 145 -15.96 -10.39 -2.44
CA ILE A 145 -15.54 -11.22 -1.29
C ILE A 145 -14.71 -10.38 -0.31
N VAL A 146 -15.16 -10.33 0.95
CA VAL A 146 -14.46 -9.70 2.08
C VAL A 146 -14.42 -10.62 3.31
N MET A 147 -13.48 -10.35 4.22
CA MET A 147 -13.30 -11.09 5.47
C MET A 147 -13.89 -10.35 6.66
N THR A 148 -14.67 -11.04 7.47
CA THR A 148 -15.32 -10.48 8.66
C THR A 148 -15.00 -11.26 9.92
N TYR A 149 -15.04 -10.57 11.06
CA TYR A 149 -15.04 -11.15 12.40
C TYR A 149 -16.17 -10.48 13.19
N GLU A 150 -17.06 -11.28 13.78
CA GLU A 150 -18.27 -10.78 14.46
C GLU A 150 -19.11 -9.81 13.60
N ASN A 151 -19.28 -10.15 12.30
CA ASN A 151 -20.04 -9.38 11.30
C ASN A 151 -19.50 -7.97 11.00
N ARG A 152 -18.22 -7.70 11.27
CA ARG A 152 -17.53 -6.47 10.85
C ARG A 152 -16.32 -6.80 10.01
N CYS A 153 -16.00 -5.97 9.02
CA CYS A 153 -14.78 -6.16 8.24
C CYS A 153 -13.56 -6.12 9.17
N ILE A 154 -12.67 -7.11 9.03
CA ILE A 154 -11.45 -7.16 9.83
C ILE A 154 -10.47 -6.08 9.35
N ASP A 155 -9.50 -5.72 10.18
CA ASP A 155 -8.25 -5.08 9.73
C ASP A 155 -7.32 -6.18 9.16
N PRO A 156 -7.20 -6.32 7.83
CA PRO A 156 -6.57 -7.47 7.20
C PRO A 156 -5.07 -7.19 6.96
N MET A 157 -4.32 -6.97 8.05
CA MET A 157 -2.89 -6.66 8.00
C MET A 157 -2.09 -7.70 7.20
N PHE A 158 -1.04 -7.28 6.49
CA PHE A 158 -0.16 -8.17 5.73
C PHE A 158 1.25 -7.59 5.64
N CYS A 159 2.25 -8.45 5.48
CA CYS A 159 3.64 -8.04 5.27
C CYS A 159 4.29 -8.84 4.15
N ARG A 160 5.39 -8.34 3.58
CA ARG A 160 6.08 -9.04 2.50
C ARG A 160 6.64 -10.39 2.99
N ALA A 161 7.37 -10.37 4.10
CA ALA A 161 7.94 -11.57 4.71
C ALA A 161 8.00 -11.40 6.24
N THR A 162 7.65 -12.42 6.99
CA THR A 162 7.79 -12.45 8.45
C THR A 162 9.22 -12.82 8.85
N ALA A 163 9.58 -12.72 10.13
CA ALA A 163 10.83 -13.28 10.67
C ALA A 163 10.75 -14.79 10.97
N GLY A 164 9.99 -15.55 10.17
CA GLY A 164 9.78 -17.00 10.27
C GLY A 164 8.40 -17.41 10.81
N MET A 165 7.68 -16.51 11.47
CA MET A 165 6.27 -16.68 11.85
C MET A 165 5.57 -15.32 11.99
N THR A 166 4.25 -15.31 11.87
CA THR A 166 3.44 -14.11 12.12
C THR A 166 3.38 -13.75 13.60
N ARG A 167 3.12 -12.48 13.89
CA ARG A 167 2.88 -11.95 15.23
C ARG A 167 1.43 -12.14 15.64
N LYS A 168 1.21 -12.28 16.95
CA LYS A 168 -0.12 -12.36 17.55
C LYS A 168 -0.70 -10.96 17.75
N GLY A 169 -1.94 -10.75 17.31
CA GLY A 169 -2.65 -9.48 17.50
C GLY A 169 -3.07 -9.23 18.94
N ASP A 170 -3.44 -7.97 19.21
CA ASP A 170 -4.00 -7.57 20.50
C ASP A 170 -5.50 -7.96 20.62
N PHE A 171 -6.16 -7.48 21.68
CA PHE A 171 -7.58 -7.76 21.93
C PHE A 171 -8.52 -7.16 20.86
N THR A 172 -8.06 -6.20 20.06
CA THR A 172 -8.82 -5.63 18.93
C THR A 172 -8.59 -6.39 17.64
N HIS A 173 -7.57 -7.26 17.59
CA HIS A 173 -7.23 -8.11 16.45
C HIS A 173 -7.22 -9.62 16.82
N PRO A 174 -8.31 -10.18 17.38
CA PRO A 174 -8.36 -11.56 17.86
C PRO A 174 -8.21 -12.63 16.76
N TYR A 175 -8.34 -12.23 15.50
CA TYR A 175 -8.14 -13.08 14.34
C TYR A 175 -6.68 -13.16 13.89
N LEU A 176 -5.76 -12.37 14.48
CA LEU A 176 -4.32 -12.45 14.21
C LEU A 176 -3.64 -13.31 15.27
N GLU A 177 -3.10 -14.46 14.87
CA GLU A 177 -2.38 -15.38 15.75
C GLU A 177 -1.00 -15.70 15.18
N ASN A 178 -0.13 -16.28 16.01
CA ASN A 178 1.16 -16.80 15.55
C ASN A 178 0.93 -18.00 14.63
N VAL A 179 1.50 -17.93 13.43
CA VAL A 179 1.43 -18.96 12.40
C VAL A 179 2.79 -19.06 11.71
N ASP A 180 3.25 -20.29 11.49
CA ASP A 180 4.56 -20.56 10.91
C ASP A 180 4.64 -20.12 9.43
N CYS A 181 5.76 -19.49 9.08
CA CYS A 181 6.11 -19.01 7.75
C CYS A 181 7.58 -19.36 7.43
N PRO A 182 7.97 -20.64 7.46
CA PRO A 182 9.38 -21.03 7.44
C PRO A 182 10.09 -20.69 6.13
N GLY A 183 9.37 -20.62 5.01
CA GLY A 183 9.91 -20.27 3.69
C GLY A 183 10.22 -18.78 3.50
N ASP A 184 9.73 -17.91 4.40
CA ASP A 184 9.96 -16.47 4.31
C ASP A 184 11.46 -16.10 4.37
N VAL A 185 12.30 -16.98 4.90
CA VAL A 185 13.78 -16.84 4.91
C VAL A 185 14.39 -16.71 3.52
N GLU A 186 13.71 -17.23 2.49
CA GLU A 186 14.16 -17.19 1.09
C GLU A 186 13.77 -15.89 0.37
N ALA A 187 13.01 -15.00 1.03
CA ALA A 187 12.59 -13.73 0.45
C ALA A 187 13.79 -12.85 0.10
N GLU A 188 13.76 -12.22 -1.08
CA GLU A 188 14.78 -11.24 -1.45
C GLU A 188 14.78 -10.07 -0.46
N GLY A 189 15.94 -9.81 0.16
CA GLY A 189 16.07 -8.78 1.19
C GLY A 189 15.63 -9.22 2.59
N TYR A 190 15.37 -10.52 2.82
CA TYR A 190 14.94 -11.05 4.12
C TYR A 190 15.84 -10.64 5.29
N MET A 191 17.16 -10.61 5.09
CA MET A 191 18.11 -10.07 6.07
C MET A 191 18.70 -8.76 5.58
N GLN A 192 18.65 -7.74 6.43
CA GLN A 192 19.30 -6.46 6.18
C GLN A 192 20.33 -6.21 7.28
N ILE A 193 21.54 -5.83 6.85
CA ILE A 193 22.59 -5.30 7.73
C ILE A 193 22.69 -3.80 7.43
N ALA A 194 22.49 -2.97 8.45
CA ALA A 194 22.64 -1.53 8.37
C ALA A 194 23.67 -1.08 9.41
N THR A 195 24.53 -0.13 9.03
CA THR A 195 25.55 0.41 9.92
C THR A 195 25.45 1.92 9.98
N PHE A 196 25.52 2.46 11.19
CA PHE A 196 25.36 3.88 11.49
C PHE A 196 26.55 4.40 12.28
N SER A 197 27.04 5.60 11.96
CA SER A 197 27.87 6.32 12.93
C SER A 197 27.04 6.63 14.17
N LYS A 198 27.70 6.83 15.32
CA LYS A 198 26.99 7.18 16.56
C LYS A 198 26.17 8.46 16.41
N ASP A 199 26.71 9.47 15.72
CA ASP A 199 26.01 10.72 15.45
C ASP A 199 24.77 10.54 14.54
N ASP A 200 24.88 9.75 13.46
CA ASP A 200 23.75 9.49 12.57
C ASP A 200 22.65 8.69 13.28
N PHE A 201 23.06 7.67 14.07
CA PHE A 201 22.14 6.90 14.89
C PHE A 201 21.37 7.81 15.86
N VAL A 202 22.06 8.63 16.65
CA VAL A 202 21.42 9.53 17.61
C VAL A 202 20.54 10.58 16.92
N SER A 203 20.98 11.12 15.79
CA SER A 203 20.19 12.06 14.98
C SER A 203 18.85 11.45 14.56
N ARG A 204 18.87 10.20 14.06
CA ARG A 204 17.64 9.47 13.66
C ARG A 204 16.74 9.16 14.85
N ILE A 205 17.30 8.67 15.95
CA ILE A 205 16.53 8.34 17.16
C ILE A 205 15.89 9.59 17.77
N ASN A 206 16.61 10.71 17.83
CA ASN A 206 16.06 11.99 18.30
C ASN A 206 15.05 12.61 17.31
N GLY A 207 14.95 12.09 16.09
CA GLY A 207 13.90 12.44 15.12
C GLY A 207 12.57 11.73 15.38
N ILE A 208 12.52 10.73 16.27
CA ILE A 208 11.28 10.08 16.68
C ILE A 208 10.42 11.10 17.45
N PRO A 209 9.12 11.27 17.11
CA PRO A 209 8.23 12.20 17.81
C PRO A 209 8.20 12.00 19.33
N GLU A 210 7.73 13.01 20.08
CA GLU A 210 7.61 12.90 21.54
C GLU A 210 6.70 11.74 21.96
N GLY A 211 7.08 11.03 23.01
CA GLY A 211 6.25 9.98 23.58
C GLY A 211 5.25 10.53 24.59
N GLU A 212 4.39 9.68 25.15
CA GLU A 212 3.40 10.06 26.16
C GLU A 212 4.02 10.73 27.40
N THR A 213 5.27 10.40 27.72
CA THR A 213 6.01 10.93 28.87
C THR A 213 6.88 12.15 28.53
N GLY A 214 6.74 12.72 27.32
CA GLY A 214 7.45 13.91 26.85
C GLY A 214 8.63 13.63 25.93
N ALA A 215 9.51 14.64 25.78
CA ALA A 215 10.66 14.59 24.90
C ALA A 215 11.63 13.45 25.25
N ARG A 216 11.97 12.65 24.24
CA ARG A 216 12.92 11.53 24.32
C ARG A 216 14.22 11.97 23.67
N THR A 217 15.21 12.37 24.46
CA THR A 217 16.52 12.82 23.96
C THR A 217 17.62 11.84 24.36
N VAL A 218 18.41 11.44 23.38
CA VAL A 218 19.59 10.58 23.53
C VAL A 218 20.84 11.40 23.22
N ASP A 219 21.87 11.24 24.05
CA ASP A 219 23.19 11.85 23.83
C ASP A 219 24.16 10.83 23.21
N VAL A 220 25.02 11.30 22.30
CA VAL A 220 26.00 10.45 21.59
C VAL A 220 26.97 9.74 22.54
N SER A 221 27.30 10.35 23.68
CA SER A 221 28.16 9.76 24.70
C SER A 221 27.56 8.54 25.41
N GLN A 222 26.24 8.32 25.28
CA GLN A 222 25.54 7.17 25.85
C GLN A 222 25.57 5.94 24.94
N ILE A 223 26.04 6.09 23.69
CA ILE A 223 25.96 5.07 22.65
C ILE A 223 27.36 4.47 22.41
N PRO A 224 27.50 3.13 22.40
CA PRO A 224 26.48 2.08 22.31
C PRO A 224 25.94 1.58 23.66
N ASP A 225 26.57 1.95 24.77
CA ASP A 225 26.48 1.23 26.06
C ASP A 225 25.06 1.19 26.66
N THR A 226 24.20 2.13 26.28
CA THR A 226 22.82 2.22 26.77
C THR A 226 21.77 1.58 25.86
N ILE A 227 22.17 1.00 24.72
CA ILE A 227 21.23 0.30 23.84
C ILE A 227 20.90 -1.05 24.45
N GLN A 228 19.66 -1.22 24.89
CA GLN A 228 19.19 -2.47 25.49
C GLN A 228 17.79 -2.83 24.99
N ILE A 229 17.68 -3.97 24.31
CA ILE A 229 16.37 -4.55 23.99
C ILE A 229 15.78 -5.10 25.29
N VAL A 230 14.65 -4.53 25.70
CA VAL A 230 13.97 -4.84 26.98
C VAL A 230 13.11 -6.08 26.82
N SER A 231 12.36 -6.18 25.72
CA SER A 231 11.48 -7.31 25.45
C SER A 231 11.28 -7.55 23.96
N ARG A 232 10.83 -8.76 23.64
CA ARG A 232 10.37 -9.18 22.32
C ARG A 232 9.08 -9.94 22.46
N ASP A 233 8.28 -9.92 21.41
CA ASP A 233 7.13 -10.80 21.30
C ASP A 233 7.56 -12.25 21.00
N THR A 234 6.57 -13.14 20.90
CA THR A 234 6.80 -14.57 20.63
C THR A 234 7.34 -14.85 19.23
N ALA A 235 7.21 -13.91 18.28
CA ALA A 235 7.75 -14.01 16.92
C ALA A 235 9.15 -13.37 16.80
N GLY A 236 9.67 -12.78 17.87
CA GLY A 236 11.01 -12.21 17.94
C GLY A 236 11.11 -10.73 17.56
N TYR A 237 9.99 -10.05 17.29
CA TYR A 237 9.96 -8.62 17.04
C TYR A 237 10.18 -7.87 18.35
N VAL A 238 10.93 -6.76 18.31
CA VAL A 238 11.22 -5.95 19.49
C VAL A 238 9.93 -5.21 19.90
N ASP A 239 9.43 -5.49 21.10
CA ASP A 239 8.31 -4.75 21.67
C ASP A 239 8.81 -3.46 22.32
N GLN A 240 9.91 -3.55 23.07
CA GLN A 240 10.48 -2.42 23.80
C GLN A 240 12.00 -2.43 23.76
N ILE A 241 12.57 -1.26 23.51
CA ILE A 241 14.01 -1.00 23.52
C ILE A 241 14.30 0.28 24.30
N GLN A 242 15.33 0.23 25.13
CA GLN A 242 15.89 1.35 25.86
C GLN A 242 17.09 1.88 25.07
N ILE A 243 17.14 3.20 24.87
CA ILE A 243 18.29 3.91 24.27
C ILE A 243 18.54 5.16 25.11
N GLY A 244 19.72 5.27 25.72
CA GLY A 244 19.97 6.29 26.74
C GLY A 244 19.01 6.12 27.92
N ASN A 245 18.31 7.21 28.26
CA ASN A 245 17.29 7.22 29.31
C ASN A 245 15.85 7.12 28.75
N ALA A 246 15.68 6.98 27.43
CA ALA A 246 14.38 6.90 26.79
C ALA A 246 14.02 5.49 26.33
N GLY A 247 12.73 5.15 26.46
CA GLY A 247 12.14 3.94 25.91
C GLY A 247 11.44 4.18 24.58
N PHE A 248 11.55 3.20 23.69
CA PHE A 248 10.92 3.19 22.36
C PHE A 248 10.34 1.81 22.08
N SER A 249 9.34 1.76 21.20
CA SER A 249 8.91 0.52 20.54
C SER A 249 9.93 0.07 19.47
N GLY A 250 9.88 -1.20 19.09
CA GLY A 250 10.70 -1.68 17.97
C GLY A 250 10.32 -1.01 16.64
N GLU A 251 9.03 -0.72 16.43
CA GLU A 251 8.51 -0.07 15.23
C GLU A 251 9.01 1.37 15.08
N GLU A 252 9.02 2.15 16.16
CA GLU A 252 9.57 3.52 16.15
C GLU A 252 11.05 3.51 15.72
N VAL A 253 11.83 2.59 16.27
CA VAL A 253 13.25 2.46 15.95
C VAL A 253 13.46 1.91 14.53
N GLN A 254 12.65 0.93 14.12
CA GLN A 254 12.66 0.38 12.76
C GLN A 254 12.42 1.48 11.72
N TYR A 255 11.40 2.32 11.93
CA TYR A 255 11.09 3.42 11.03
C TYR A 255 12.20 4.47 11.00
N ALA A 256 12.66 4.93 12.17
CA ALA A 256 13.71 5.95 12.27
C ALA A 256 15.02 5.56 11.59
N LEU A 257 15.38 4.28 11.68
CA LEU A 257 16.62 3.75 11.11
C LEU A 257 16.46 3.18 9.70
N GLY A 258 15.23 3.09 9.16
CA GLY A 258 14.97 2.48 7.86
C GLY A 258 15.30 0.98 7.82
N LEU A 259 15.03 0.28 8.92
CA LEU A 259 15.18 -1.18 8.97
C LEU A 259 14.01 -1.86 8.25
N GLN A 260 14.21 -3.06 7.71
CA GLN A 260 13.15 -3.82 7.03
C GLN A 260 12.05 -4.28 7.99
N SER A 261 12.36 -4.48 9.27
CA SER A 261 11.40 -4.92 10.29
C SER A 261 11.84 -4.54 11.70
N ALA A 262 10.91 -4.62 12.67
CA ALA A 262 11.19 -4.49 14.09
C ALA A 262 11.82 -5.76 14.70
N CYS A 263 12.02 -6.82 13.91
CA CYS A 263 12.77 -8.00 14.34
C CYS A 263 14.27 -7.79 14.07
N PHE A 264 14.90 -6.95 14.89
CA PHE A 264 16.32 -6.63 14.77
C PHE A 264 17.14 -6.91 16.03
N THR A 265 18.45 -6.99 15.86
CA THR A 265 19.46 -6.91 16.92
C THR A 265 20.41 -5.75 16.62
N MET A 266 20.98 -5.13 17.65
CA MET A 266 21.99 -4.08 17.52
C MET A 266 23.21 -4.40 18.34
N GLU A 267 24.38 -4.07 17.79
CA GLU A 267 25.66 -4.24 18.47
C GLU A 267 26.65 -3.15 18.06
N SER A 268 27.67 -2.93 18.88
CA SER A 268 28.79 -2.10 18.48
C SER A 268 29.68 -2.83 17.49
N TYR A 269 30.07 -2.15 16.42
CA TYR A 269 30.96 -2.66 15.40
C TYR A 269 31.87 -1.53 14.91
N GLU A 270 33.19 -1.64 15.12
CA GLU A 270 34.18 -0.66 14.62
C GLU A 270 33.84 0.81 14.97
N ASP A 271 33.46 1.08 16.22
CA ASP A 271 33.00 2.40 16.71
C ASP A 271 31.68 2.91 16.08
N GLN A 272 30.98 2.04 15.36
CA GLN A 272 29.67 2.26 14.77
C GLN A 272 28.61 1.37 15.45
N ILE A 273 27.35 1.59 15.07
CA ILE A 273 26.21 0.75 15.47
C ILE A 273 25.81 -0.10 14.27
N ARG A 274 25.92 -1.42 14.40
CA ARG A 274 25.43 -2.38 13.41
C ARG A 274 24.07 -2.90 13.86
N ALA A 275 23.06 -2.71 13.02
CA ALA A 275 21.75 -3.31 13.15
C ALA A 275 21.60 -4.46 12.14
N VAL A 276 21.09 -5.60 12.60
CA VAL A 276 20.72 -6.74 11.75
C VAL A 276 19.24 -6.99 11.93
N SER A 277 18.44 -6.81 10.88
CA SER A 277 17.00 -7.10 10.88
C SER A 277 16.67 -8.32 10.03
N LYS A 278 15.55 -8.99 10.37
CA LYS A 278 15.02 -10.17 9.67
C LYS A 278 13.56 -9.99 9.31
N GLY A 279 13.14 -10.51 8.16
CA GLY A 279 11.79 -10.28 7.64
C GLY A 279 11.62 -8.85 7.11
N ILE A 280 10.49 -8.62 6.46
CA ILE A 280 10.17 -7.39 5.73
C ILE A 280 8.73 -6.99 6.07
N GLY A 281 8.59 -5.92 6.86
CA GLY A 281 7.33 -5.38 7.34
C GLY A 281 7.03 -5.73 8.80
N HIS A 282 5.80 -5.44 9.22
CA HIS A 282 5.39 -5.47 10.63
C HIS A 282 5.13 -6.88 11.18
N GLY A 283 5.02 -7.91 10.33
CA GLY A 283 4.88 -9.31 10.75
C GLY A 283 3.48 -9.77 11.17
N TYR A 284 2.44 -8.95 10.99
CA TYR A 284 1.06 -9.28 11.35
C TYR A 284 0.28 -9.79 10.14
N GLY A 285 -0.64 -10.75 10.36
CA GLY A 285 -1.55 -11.26 9.34
C GLY A 285 -0.85 -12.03 8.21
N MET A 286 -1.21 -11.77 6.96
CA MET A 286 -0.72 -12.58 5.83
C MET A 286 0.75 -12.24 5.49
N SER A 287 1.60 -13.26 5.43
CA SER A 287 2.89 -13.17 4.75
C SER A 287 2.69 -13.39 3.24
N GLN A 288 3.13 -12.44 2.43
CA GLN A 288 3.00 -12.51 0.97
C GLN A 288 3.85 -13.63 0.36
N GLU A 289 5.07 -13.83 0.87
CA GLU A 289 5.95 -14.91 0.42
C GLU A 289 5.36 -16.29 0.76
N SER A 290 4.95 -16.52 2.02
CA SER A 290 4.28 -17.75 2.40
C SER A 290 2.92 -17.96 1.71
N ALA A 291 2.18 -16.89 1.39
CA ALA A 291 0.96 -16.99 0.57
C ALA A 291 1.28 -17.49 -0.85
N ASN A 292 2.35 -16.98 -1.45
CA ASN A 292 2.83 -17.41 -2.76
C ASN A 292 3.31 -18.87 -2.73
N GLU A 293 4.02 -19.31 -1.69
CA GLU A 293 4.40 -20.71 -1.52
C GLU A 293 3.20 -21.66 -1.41
N LYS A 294 2.19 -21.28 -0.62
CA LYS A 294 0.95 -22.06 -0.49
C LYS A 294 0.19 -22.13 -1.81
N ALA A 295 0.13 -21.04 -2.54
CA ALA A 295 -0.46 -21.01 -3.88
C ALA A 295 0.29 -21.94 -4.85
N LYS A 296 1.63 -21.97 -4.82
CA LYS A 296 2.45 -22.95 -5.59
C LYS A 296 2.16 -24.39 -5.17
N ALA A 297 1.83 -24.62 -3.89
CA ALA A 297 1.38 -25.90 -3.36
C ALA A 297 -0.10 -26.22 -3.66
N GLY A 298 -0.81 -25.37 -4.42
CA GLY A 298 -2.17 -25.60 -4.90
C GLY A 298 -3.29 -25.11 -3.98
N TRP A 299 -2.97 -24.37 -2.92
CA TRP A 299 -3.97 -23.81 -2.00
C TRP A 299 -4.81 -22.74 -2.70
N LYS A 300 -6.10 -22.66 -2.33
CA LYS A 300 -6.99 -21.58 -2.80
C LYS A 300 -6.84 -20.33 -1.95
N ALA A 301 -7.20 -19.18 -2.51
CA ALA A 301 -7.12 -17.89 -1.82
C ALA A 301 -7.76 -17.92 -0.43
N GLU A 302 -8.94 -18.51 -0.30
CA GLU A 302 -9.67 -18.62 0.97
C GLU A 302 -8.95 -19.55 1.97
N ASP A 303 -8.33 -20.64 1.50
CA ASP A 303 -7.53 -21.53 2.36
C ASP A 303 -6.26 -20.82 2.85
N ILE A 304 -5.62 -20.03 1.97
CA ILE A 304 -4.45 -19.21 2.32
C ILE A 304 -4.84 -18.19 3.38
N LEU A 305 -5.92 -17.45 3.17
CA LEU A 305 -6.38 -16.43 4.12
C LEU A 305 -6.81 -17.06 5.45
N SER A 306 -7.54 -18.19 5.44
CA SER A 306 -7.94 -18.93 6.65
C SER A 306 -6.75 -19.51 7.43
N TYR A 307 -5.61 -19.71 6.75
CA TYR A 307 -4.37 -20.05 7.42
C TYR A 307 -3.82 -18.88 8.26
N PHE A 308 -3.90 -17.65 7.77
CA PHE A 308 -3.34 -16.47 8.44
C PHE A 308 -4.32 -15.78 9.41
N TYR A 309 -5.61 -15.73 9.07
CA TYR A 309 -6.63 -15.05 9.86
C TYR A 309 -7.58 -16.09 10.47
N LYS A 310 -7.67 -16.12 11.80
CA LYS A 310 -8.43 -17.12 12.55
C LYS A 310 -9.87 -16.68 12.78
N ASN A 311 -10.78 -17.66 12.75
CA ASN A 311 -12.21 -17.46 13.06
C ASN A 311 -12.90 -16.38 12.20
N ILE A 312 -12.37 -16.12 11.01
CA ILE A 312 -12.99 -15.21 10.06
C ILE A 312 -14.14 -15.88 9.31
N THR A 313 -15.06 -15.08 8.79
CA THR A 313 -16.10 -15.50 7.86
C THR A 313 -15.98 -14.72 6.57
N TYR A 314 -16.13 -15.40 5.44
CA TYR A 314 -16.24 -14.75 4.13
C TYR A 314 -17.68 -14.34 3.89
N ILE A 315 -17.88 -13.09 3.49
CA ILE A 315 -19.14 -12.61 2.92
C ILE A 315 -18.88 -12.15 1.49
N SER A 316 -19.89 -12.29 0.64
CA SER A 316 -19.89 -11.76 -0.71
C SER A 316 -20.97 -10.69 -0.78
N GLU A 317 -20.59 -9.49 -1.19
CA GLU A 317 -21.49 -8.33 -1.31
C GLU A 317 -21.68 -7.87 -2.75
#